data_AF-A0A6N9VF47-F1
#
_entry.id   AF-A0A6N9VF47-F1
#
_cell.length_a   1.000
_cell.length_b   1.000
_cell.length_c   1.000
_cell.angle_alpha   90.00
_cell.angle_beta   90.00
_cell.angle_gamma   90.00
#
_symmetry.space_group_name_H-M   'P 1'
#
loop_
_entity.id
_entity.type
_entity.pdbx_description
1 polymer ?
#
loop_
_entity_poly.entity_id
_entity_poly.type
_entity_poly.pdbx_seq_one_letter_code
_entity_poly.pdbx_strand_id
1 'polypeptide(L)'
;WGPPERCATAPVLRVAARLAESTRPPRPGGWRPTLRDDLEDVAARAGLKPDGSGRVSCPFGYADPDSAVRGLLSTGLFDAAVRATDRSQVEKEVAEALHPYRRPDGTVWMPNVFRYLVCTT
;
A
#
# COMPACT_ATOMS: atom_id res chain seq x y z
N TRP A 1 3.72 4.17 6.55
CA TRP A 1 3.85 4.85 5.26
C TRP A 1 4.05 6.34 5.49
N GLY A 2 4.46 7.10 4.48
CA GLY A 2 4.34 8.56 4.49
C GLY A 2 2.89 9.01 4.32
N PRO A 3 2.65 10.34 4.24
CA PRO A 3 1.33 10.87 3.96
C PRO A 3 0.76 10.30 2.63
N PRO A 4 -0.53 9.91 2.57
CA PRO A 4 -1.11 9.28 1.38
C PRO A 4 -0.98 10.11 0.10
N GLU A 5 -1.07 11.43 0.19
CA GLU A 5 -0.89 12.38 -0.92
C GLU A 5 0.54 12.39 -1.49
N ARG A 6 1.50 11.79 -0.76
CA ARG A 6 2.89 11.59 -1.19
C ARG A 6 3.20 10.15 -1.58
N CYS A 7 2.19 9.27 -1.63
CA CYS A 7 2.36 7.86 -1.95
C CYS A 7 1.44 7.47 -3.11
N ALA A 8 2.01 7.37 -4.30
CA ALA A 8 1.28 6.97 -5.52
C ALA A 8 0.61 5.60 -5.41
N THR A 9 1.13 4.71 -4.57
CA THR A 9 0.51 3.39 -4.34
C THR A 9 -0.76 3.47 -3.48
N ALA A 10 -1.01 4.57 -2.75
CA ALA A 10 -2.21 4.71 -1.91
C ALA A 10 -3.54 4.54 -2.67
N PRO A 11 -3.81 5.22 -3.80
CA PRO A 11 -5.03 4.97 -4.59
C PRO A 11 -5.14 3.54 -5.13
N VAL A 12 -4.03 2.88 -5.46
CA VAL A 12 -4.03 1.48 -5.91
C VAL A 12 -4.45 0.56 -4.77
N LEU A 13 -3.96 0.78 -3.54
CA LEU A 13 -4.36 -0.01 -2.38
C LEU A 13 -5.81 0.23 -1.95
N ARG A 14 -6.40 1.39 -2.26
CA ARG A 14 -7.85 1.63 -2.03
C ARG A 14 -8.74 0.69 -2.83
N VAL A 15 -8.27 0.14 -3.97
CA VAL A 15 -9.00 -0.88 -4.72
C VAL A 15 -9.30 -2.09 -3.83
N ALA A 16 -8.35 -2.51 -2.99
CA ALA A 16 -8.55 -3.63 -2.07
C ALA A 16 -9.72 -3.40 -1.10
N ALA A 17 -9.74 -2.23 -0.44
CA ALA A 17 -10.80 -1.88 0.49
C ALA A 17 -12.16 -1.78 -0.21
N ARG A 18 -12.23 -1.05 -1.33
CA ARG A 18 -13.46 -0.87 -2.11
C ARG A 18 -14.07 -2.19 -2.56
N LEU A 19 -13.24 -3.11 -3.08
CA LEU A 19 -13.73 -4.41 -3.56
C LEU A 19 -14.12 -5.33 -2.40
N ALA A 20 -13.38 -5.32 -1.30
CA ALA A 20 -13.70 -6.13 -0.11
C ALA A 20 -14.98 -5.67 0.63
N GLU A 21 -15.26 -4.36 0.64
CA GLU A 21 -16.43 -3.77 1.30
C GLU A 21 -17.72 -3.91 0.49
N SER A 22 -17.62 -4.10 -0.84
CA SER A 22 -18.79 -4.18 -1.73
C SER A 22 -19.77 -5.31 -1.42
N THR A 23 -19.38 -6.29 -0.58
CA THR A 23 -20.12 -7.53 -0.34
C THR A 23 -20.37 -7.86 1.14
N ARG A 24 -19.81 -7.13 2.12
CA ARG A 24 -20.01 -7.42 3.55
C ARG A 24 -19.76 -6.21 4.47
N PRO A 25 -20.29 -6.19 5.71
CA PRO A 25 -19.98 -5.16 6.69
C PRO A 25 -18.46 -5.11 6.98
N PRO A 26 -17.91 -3.93 7.31
CA PRO A 26 -16.48 -3.72 7.47
C PRO A 26 -15.90 -4.71 8.48
N ARG A 27 -14.93 -5.51 8.05
CA ARG A 27 -14.14 -6.36 8.96
C ARG A 27 -12.85 -5.64 9.35
N PRO A 28 -12.41 -5.74 10.61
CA PRO A 28 -11.07 -5.31 10.99
C PRO A 28 -10.04 -6.12 10.18
N GLY A 29 -9.18 -5.43 9.43
CA GLY A 29 -8.15 -6.06 8.57
C GLY A 29 -8.01 -5.48 7.16
N GLY A 30 -8.89 -4.55 6.75
CA GLY A 30 -8.72 -3.81 5.50
C GLY A 30 -7.51 -2.85 5.55
N TRP A 31 -6.95 -2.55 4.37
CA TRP A 31 -5.93 -1.51 4.26
C TRP A 31 -6.48 -0.17 4.73
N ARG A 32 -5.71 0.54 5.59
CA ARG A 32 -5.97 1.93 5.94
C ARG A 32 -4.70 2.76 5.76
N PRO A 33 -4.81 4.08 5.50
CA PRO A 33 -3.70 5.01 5.63
C PRO A 33 -3.06 4.94 7.02
N THR A 34 -1.73 5.01 7.09
CA THR A 34 -1.04 5.17 8.37
C THR A 34 -1.22 6.58 8.91
N LEU A 35 -1.52 6.68 10.20
CA LEU A 35 -1.62 7.95 10.90
C LEU A 35 -0.24 8.51 11.25
N ARG A 36 -0.22 9.78 11.66
CA ARG A 36 1.01 10.50 11.97
C ARG A 36 1.86 9.77 13.00
N ASP A 37 1.24 9.25 14.06
CA ASP A 37 1.95 8.77 15.26
C ASP A 37 1.92 7.23 15.40
N ASP A 38 1.48 6.51 14.36
CA ASP A 38 1.33 5.04 14.39
C ASP A 38 2.63 4.30 14.76
N LEU A 39 3.80 4.80 14.32
CA LEU A 39 5.09 4.16 14.63
C LEU A 39 5.50 4.39 16.08
N GLU A 40 5.29 5.61 16.56
CA GLU A 40 5.54 6.02 17.93
C GLU A 40 4.65 5.25 18.91
N ASP A 41 3.38 5.06 18.57
CA ASP A 41 2.44 4.26 19.36
C ASP A 41 2.85 2.77 19.42
N VAL A 42 3.37 2.21 18.33
CA VAL A 42 3.92 0.84 18.31
C VAL A 42 5.15 0.75 19.23
N ALA A 43 6.08 1.70 19.15
CA ALA A 43 7.28 1.73 19.99
C ALA A 43 6.92 1.83 21.48
N ALA A 44 6.00 2.72 21.83
CA ALA A 44 5.53 2.89 23.20
C ALA A 44 4.91 1.60 23.76
N ARG A 45 4.05 0.92 23.00
CA ARG A 45 3.48 -0.38 23.40
C ARG A 45 4.53 -1.48 23.55
N ALA A 46 5.65 -1.38 22.84
CA ALA A 46 6.77 -2.30 22.94
C ALA A 46 7.78 -1.95 24.05
N GLY A 47 7.57 -0.84 24.78
CA GLY A 47 8.51 -0.36 25.81
C GLY A 47 9.79 0.25 25.24
N LEU A 48 9.80 0.59 23.95
CA LEU A 48 10.95 1.18 23.27
C LEU A 48 10.93 2.71 23.39
N LYS A 49 12.11 3.33 23.46
CA LYS A 49 12.28 4.79 23.52
C LYS A 49 12.68 5.33 22.15
N PRO A 50 11.87 6.20 21.52
CA PRO A 50 12.26 6.87 20.29
C PRO A 50 13.55 7.67 20.45
N ASP A 51 14.48 7.49 19.51
CA ASP A 51 15.79 8.15 19.48
C ASP A 51 16.01 8.93 18.17
N GLY A 52 15.17 8.70 17.16
CA GLY A 52 15.18 9.45 15.92
C GLY A 52 14.08 9.02 14.98
N SER A 53 13.74 9.86 14.00
CA SER A 53 12.79 9.49 12.95
C SER A 53 13.13 10.19 11.64
N GLY A 54 12.60 9.66 10.54
CA GLY A 54 12.80 10.28 9.25
C GLY A 54 11.87 9.75 8.18
N ARG A 55 12.14 10.18 6.95
CA ARG A 55 11.44 9.78 5.75
C ARG A 55 12.44 9.34 4.69
N VAL A 56 12.09 8.32 3.92
CA VAL A 56 12.90 7.81 2.81
C VAL A 56 12.04 7.77 1.55
N SER A 57 12.63 8.18 0.42
CA SER A 57 12.03 7.94 -0.89
C SER A 57 12.09 6.45 -1.20
N CYS A 58 10.95 5.82 -1.43
CA CYS A 58 10.83 4.38 -1.67
C CYS A 58 9.91 4.14 -2.88
N PRO A 59 10.34 4.53 -4.09
CA PRO A 59 9.53 4.31 -5.27
C PRO A 59 9.39 2.82 -5.58
N PHE A 60 8.21 2.42 -6.03
CA PHE A 60 7.99 1.08 -6.58
C PHE A 60 8.13 1.16 -8.10
N GLY A 61 9.14 0.45 -8.61
CA GLY A 61 9.42 0.33 -10.04
C GLY A 61 9.18 -1.09 -10.52
N TYR A 62 8.50 -1.23 -11.66
CA TYR A 62 8.26 -2.51 -12.31
C TYR A 62 8.55 -2.41 -13.80
N ALA A 63 8.98 -3.53 -14.40
CA ALA A 63 9.31 -3.60 -15.81
C ALA A 63 8.11 -3.30 -16.72
N ASP A 64 6.91 -3.68 -16.30
CA ASP A 64 5.66 -3.59 -17.06
C ASP A 64 4.44 -3.66 -16.12
N PRO A 65 3.22 -3.36 -16.60
CA PRO A 65 2.00 -3.43 -15.80
C PRO A 65 1.69 -4.83 -15.23
N ASP A 66 1.97 -5.91 -15.96
CA ASP A 66 1.68 -7.26 -15.47
C ASP A 66 2.60 -7.62 -14.30
N SER A 67 3.87 -7.23 -14.38
CA SER A 67 4.84 -7.32 -13.30
C SER A 67 4.40 -6.50 -12.08
N ALA A 68 3.87 -5.30 -12.29
CA ALA A 68 3.32 -4.46 -11.21
C ALA A 68 2.11 -5.11 -10.53
N VAL A 69 1.15 -5.64 -11.30
CA VAL A 69 -0.02 -6.36 -10.77
C VAL A 69 0.44 -7.55 -9.93
N ARG A 70 1.32 -8.41 -10.46
CA ARG A 70 1.85 -9.57 -9.71
C ARG A 70 2.55 -9.15 -8.41
N GLY A 71 3.38 -8.11 -8.46
CA GLY A 71 4.10 -7.59 -7.31
C GLY A 71 3.20 -6.97 -6.24
N LEU A 72 2.12 -6.30 -6.64
CA LEU A 72 1.15 -5.73 -5.69
C LEU A 72 0.27 -6.82 -5.06
N LEU A 73 -0.17 -7.81 -5.85
CA LEU A 73 -0.99 -8.90 -5.32
C LEU A 73 -0.21 -9.80 -4.37
N SER A 74 1.12 -9.95 -4.53
CA SER A 74 1.94 -10.76 -3.62
C SER A 74 2.04 -10.19 -2.20
N THR A 75 1.62 -8.95 -1.96
CA THR A 75 1.58 -8.34 -0.63
C THR A 75 0.52 -8.96 0.30
N GLY A 76 -0.44 -9.71 -0.25
CA GLY A 76 -1.59 -10.23 0.49
C GLY A 76 -2.65 -9.18 0.86
N LEU A 77 -2.40 -7.89 0.59
CA LEU A 77 -3.33 -6.80 0.91
C LEU A 77 -4.65 -6.89 0.12
N PHE A 78 -4.62 -7.59 -1.03
CA PHE A 78 -5.77 -7.79 -1.90
C PHE A 78 -6.54 -9.09 -1.63
N ASP A 79 -6.08 -9.95 -0.72
CA ASP A 79 -6.67 -11.27 -0.49
C ASP A 79 -8.15 -11.20 -0.08
N ALA A 80 -8.51 -10.18 0.71
CA ALA A 80 -9.90 -9.95 1.10
C ALA A 80 -10.77 -9.58 -0.11
N ALA A 81 -10.25 -8.76 -1.03
CA ALA A 81 -10.93 -8.43 -2.27
C ALA A 81 -11.08 -9.65 -3.17
N VAL A 82 -10.02 -10.46 -3.34
CA VAL A 82 -10.04 -11.68 -4.14
C VAL A 82 -11.08 -12.68 -3.61
N ARG A 83 -11.21 -12.82 -2.27
CA ARG A 83 -12.24 -13.67 -1.66
C ARG A 83 -13.66 -13.13 -1.79
N ALA A 84 -13.80 -11.81 -1.89
CA ALA A 84 -15.09 -11.12 -1.97
C ALA A 84 -15.63 -11.08 -3.41
N THR A 85 -14.74 -10.99 -4.40
CA THR A 85 -15.05 -11.02 -5.82
C THR A 85 -14.42 -12.25 -6.46
N ASP A 86 -13.34 -12.07 -7.22
CA ASP A 86 -12.49 -13.09 -7.80
C ASP A 86 -11.14 -12.46 -8.20
N ARG A 87 -10.16 -13.30 -8.52
CA ARG A 87 -8.80 -12.84 -8.85
C ARG A 87 -8.76 -12.00 -10.13
N SER A 88 -9.52 -12.34 -11.15
CA SER A 88 -9.49 -11.64 -12.44
C SER A 88 -10.04 -10.22 -12.34
N GLN A 89 -11.10 -10.03 -11.55
CA GLN A 89 -11.65 -8.71 -11.27
C GLN A 89 -10.64 -7.83 -10.52
N VAL A 90 -9.96 -8.38 -9.52
CA VAL A 90 -8.93 -7.64 -8.76
C VAL A 90 -7.75 -7.26 -9.66
N GLU A 91 -7.24 -8.20 -10.46
CA GLU A 91 -6.13 -7.95 -11.39
C GLU A 91 -6.47 -6.84 -12.39
N LYS A 92 -7.68 -6.86 -12.95
CA LYS A 92 -8.17 -5.83 -13.88
C LYS A 92 -8.20 -4.44 -13.22
N GLU A 93 -8.78 -4.34 -12.04
CA GLU A 93 -8.95 -3.06 -11.34
C GLU A 93 -7.60 -2.49 -10.85
N VAL A 94 -6.68 -3.36 -10.45
CA VAL A 94 -5.30 -2.95 -10.12
C VAL A 94 -4.58 -2.48 -11.38
N ALA A 95 -4.68 -3.21 -12.49
CA ALA A 95 -4.11 -2.78 -13.78
C ALA A 95 -4.70 -1.43 -14.21
N GLU A 96 -6.00 -1.22 -14.02
CA GLU A 96 -6.66 0.04 -14.30
C GLU A 96 -6.10 1.19 -13.46
N ALA A 97 -5.96 0.98 -12.15
CA ALA A 97 -5.40 1.96 -11.23
C ALA A 97 -3.91 2.28 -11.50
N LEU A 98 -3.20 1.44 -12.27
CA LEU A 98 -1.79 1.64 -12.62
C LEU A 98 -1.56 2.54 -13.85
N HIS A 99 -2.58 2.81 -14.67
CA HIS A 99 -2.42 3.62 -15.89
C HIS A 99 -1.70 4.97 -15.68
N PRO A 100 -2.02 5.76 -14.64
CA PRO A 100 -1.35 7.05 -14.42
C PRO A 100 0.14 6.95 -14.12
N TYR A 101 0.62 5.75 -13.76
CA TYR A 101 2.00 5.49 -13.33
C TYR A 101 2.82 4.76 -14.39
N ARG A 102 2.21 4.44 -15.54
CA ARG A 102 2.89 3.85 -16.68
C ARG A 102 3.66 4.94 -17.43
N ARG A 103 4.94 4.70 -17.67
CA ARG A 103 5.83 5.57 -18.44
C ARG A 103 5.78 5.22 -19.93
N PRO A 104 6.23 6.13 -20.82
CA PRO A 104 6.25 5.88 -22.27
C PRO A 104 7.07 4.66 -22.68
N ASP A 105 8.09 4.29 -21.91
CA ASP A 105 8.94 3.11 -22.12
C ASP A 105 8.27 1.78 -21.71
N GLY A 106 7.03 1.84 -21.21
CA GLY A 106 6.28 0.67 -20.77
C GLY A 106 6.46 0.32 -19.28
N THR A 107 7.45 0.91 -18.60
CA THR A 107 7.67 0.67 -17.17
C THR A 107 6.58 1.29 -16.31
N VAL A 108 6.40 0.77 -15.10
CA VAL A 108 5.53 1.37 -14.08
C VAL A 108 6.38 1.98 -12.99
N TRP A 109 6.11 3.23 -12.62
CA TRP A 109 6.84 3.94 -11.58
C TRP A 109 5.89 4.67 -10.62
N MET A 110 5.80 4.18 -9.39
CA MET A 110 5.00 4.78 -8.33
C MET A 110 5.91 5.42 -7.27
N PRO A 111 6.04 6.76 -7.22
CA PRO A 111 6.77 7.41 -6.14
C PRO A 111 6.05 7.20 -4.81
N ASN A 112 6.77 6.69 -3.80
CA ASN A 112 6.27 6.61 -2.44
C ASN A 112 7.30 7.16 -1.45
N VAL A 113 6.82 7.56 -0.28
CA VAL A 113 7.66 7.96 0.84
C VAL A 113 7.32 7.08 2.03
N PHE A 114 8.33 6.51 2.68
CA PHE A 114 8.15 5.69 3.88
C PHE A 114 8.66 6.46 5.09
N ARG A 115 7.99 6.31 6.24
CA ARG A 115 8.49 6.79 7.53
C ARG A 115 9.27 5.67 8.20
N TYR A 116 10.32 6.03 8.92
CA TYR A 116 11.02 5.15 9.83
C TYR A 116 11.17 5.81 11.21
N LEU A 117 11.31 4.98 12.23
CA LEU A 117 11.57 5.36 13.61
C LEU A 117 12.76 4.52 14.10
N VAL A 118 13.75 5.17 14.69
CA VAL A 118 14.88 4.56 15.38
C VAL A 118 14.57 4.61 16.86
N CYS A 119 14.74 3.48 17.55
CA CYS A 119 14.47 3.37 18.97
C CYS A 119 15.64 2.73 19.71
N THR A 120 15.72 3.02 21.01
CA THR A 120 16.58 2.35 21.98
C THR A 120 15.73 1.61 23.01
N THR A 121 16.36 0.74 23.81
CA THR A 121 15.75 0.00 24.93
C THR A 121 15.95 0.71 26.25
#